data_AF-A0A9D1ZHT3-F1
#
_entry.id   AF-A0A9D1ZHT3-F1
#
_cell.length_a   1.000
_cell.length_b   1.000
_cell.length_c   1.000
_cell.angle_alpha   90.00
_cell.angle_beta   90.00
_cell.angle_gamma   90.00
#
_symmetry.space_group_name_H-M   'P 1'
#
loop_
_entity.id
_entity.type
_entity.pdbx_description
1 polymer ?
#
loop_
_entity_poly.entity_id
_entity_poly.type
_entity_poly.pdbx_seq_one_letter_code
_entity_poly.pdbx_strand_id
1 'polypeptide(L)'
;AGSGDLVLGGQADEAQYSVAGSGDLTASGLKVKSVNASVAGSGDITCHATDYLKARTTGSGSIGYKGKPKELDLPKKNIYEL
;
A
#
# COMPACT_ATOMS: atom_id res chain seq x y z
N ALA A 1 9.66 -2.77 14.36
CA ALA A 1 8.29 -3.31 14.49
C ALA A 1 7.62 -2.59 15.65
N GLY A 2 6.47 -1.98 15.39
CA GLY A 2 5.75 -1.17 16.36
C GLY A 2 4.31 -0.94 15.89
N SER A 3 3.54 -0.23 16.72
CA SER A 3 2.18 0.21 16.42
C SER A 3 2.19 1.73 16.24
N GLY A 4 1.55 2.22 15.19
CA GLY A 4 1.45 3.65 14.91
C GLY A 4 0.80 3.88 13.56
N ASP A 5 0.00 4.93 13.48
CA ASP A 5 -0.80 5.23 12.30
C ASP A 5 -0.22 6.42 11.57
N LEU A 6 -0.12 6.31 10.24
CA LEU A 6 0.41 7.37 9.39
C LEU A 6 -0.59 7.68 8.28
N VAL A 7 -0.88 8.98 8.09
CA VAL A 7 -1.74 9.47 7.01
C VAL A 7 -0.91 10.35 6.09
N LEU A 8 -0.91 10.04 4.79
CA LEU A 8 -0.16 10.77 3.76
C LEU A 8 -1.10 11.31 2.69
N GLY A 9 -0.81 12.53 2.22
CA GLY A 9 -1.55 13.20 1.16
C GLY A 9 -0.64 14.01 0.24
N GLY A 10 -1.08 14.23 -1.00
CA GLY A 10 -0.35 15.02 -2.00
C GLY A 10 -0.14 14.26 -3.32
N GLN A 11 1.00 14.51 -3.96
CA GLN A 11 1.40 13.87 -5.21
C GLN A 11 2.88 13.50 -5.16
N ALA A 12 3.23 12.34 -5.71
CA ALA A 12 4.60 11.90 -5.87
C ALA A 12 4.75 11.08 -7.16
N ASP A 13 5.98 10.96 -7.68
CA ASP A 13 6.24 10.06 -8.80
C ASP A 13 6.42 8.62 -8.32
N GLU A 14 7.12 8.43 -7.19
CA GLU A 14 7.41 7.12 -6.61
C GLU A 14 7.15 7.12 -5.10
N ALA A 15 6.65 5.99 -4.58
CA ALA A 15 6.50 5.78 -3.16
C ALA A 15 6.75 4.32 -2.78
N GLN A 16 7.52 4.14 -1.70
CA GLN A 16 7.77 2.85 -1.10
C GLN A 16 7.19 2.82 0.31
N TYR A 17 6.29 1.87 0.55
CA TYR A 17 5.62 1.68 1.82
C TYR A 17 6.00 0.34 2.43
N SER A 18 6.39 0.36 3.70
CA SER A 18 6.69 -0.84 4.47
C SER A 18 6.08 -0.74 5.86
N VAL A 19 5.16 -1.65 6.14
CA VAL A 19 4.55 -1.81 7.46
C VAL A 19 5.08 -3.11 8.06
N ALA A 20 5.74 -3.00 9.21
CA ALA A 20 6.23 -4.13 9.99
C ALA A 20 5.62 -4.10 11.40
N GLY A 21 4.66 -4.98 11.67
CA GLY A 21 3.89 -5.02 12.92
C GLY A 21 2.38 -4.86 12.70
N SER A 22 1.77 -3.97 13.47
CA SER A 22 0.30 -3.81 13.55
C SER A 22 -0.17 -2.36 13.36
N GLY A 23 0.70 -1.47 12.85
CA GLY A 23 0.32 -0.10 12.54
C GLY A 23 -0.24 0.02 11.13
N ASP A 24 -1.08 1.03 10.91
CA ASP A 24 -1.77 1.23 9.64
C ASP A 24 -1.23 2.43 8.86
N LEU A 25 -1.16 2.30 7.53
CA LEU A 25 -0.76 3.38 6.62
C LEU A 25 -1.93 3.78 5.72
N THR A 26 -2.38 5.03 5.84
CA THR A 26 -3.39 5.62 4.98
C THR A 26 -2.77 6.61 4.00
N ALA A 27 -2.41 6.13 2.81
CA ALA A 27 -1.85 6.92 1.71
C ALA A 27 -2.80 7.01 0.51
N SER A 28 -4.11 6.78 0.69
CA SER A 28 -5.12 6.92 -0.37
C SER A 28 -5.29 8.37 -0.87
N GLY A 29 -4.89 9.35 -0.05
CA GLY A 29 -4.84 10.77 -0.41
C GLY A 29 -3.56 11.20 -1.14
N LEU A 30 -2.57 10.31 -1.26
CA LEU A 30 -1.29 10.55 -1.93
C LEU A 30 -1.30 9.87 -3.30
N LYS A 31 -1.47 10.65 -4.38
CA LYS A 31 -1.44 10.12 -5.75
C LYS A 31 -0.02 9.82 -6.19
N VAL A 32 0.28 8.58 -6.54
CA VAL A 32 1.63 8.17 -6.92
C VAL A 32 1.62 7.43 -8.25
N LYS A 33 2.60 7.68 -9.11
CA LYS A 33 2.72 6.94 -10.39
C LYS A 33 3.12 5.50 -10.16
N SER A 34 4.20 5.28 -9.41
CA SER A 34 4.73 3.95 -9.08
C SER A 34 4.69 3.70 -7.57
N VAL A 35 3.98 2.66 -7.15
CA VAL A 35 3.87 2.27 -5.74
C VAL A 35 4.46 0.88 -5.51
N ASN A 36 5.31 0.77 -4.49
CA ASN A 36 5.74 -0.51 -3.93
C ASN A 36 5.30 -0.61 -2.47
N ALA A 37 4.29 -1.42 -2.19
CA ALA A 37 3.71 -1.60 -0.88
C ALA A 37 4.02 -2.99 -0.30
N SER A 38 4.48 -3.04 0.95
CA SER A 38 4.79 -4.28 1.64
C SER A 38 4.23 -4.28 3.06
N VAL A 39 3.52 -5.35 3.41
CA VAL A 39 3.01 -5.60 4.76
C VAL A 39 3.65 -6.89 5.30
N ALA A 40 4.31 -6.78 6.43
CA ALA A 40 4.81 -7.89 7.23
C ALA A 40 4.21 -7.84 8.64
N GLY A 41 3.11 -8.57 8.84
CA GLY A 41 2.37 -8.58 10.10
C GLY A 41 0.85 -8.55 9.92
N SER A 42 0.18 -7.74 10.74
CA SER A 42 -1.28 -7.64 10.82
C SER A 42 -1.83 -6.25 10.51
N GLY A 43 -0.96 -5.25 10.29
CA GLY A 43 -1.39 -3.90 9.90
C GLY A 43 -1.76 -3.81 8.42
N ASP A 44 -2.42 -2.71 8.05
CA ASP A 44 -2.97 -2.50 6.72
C ASP A 44 -2.32 -1.29 6.00
N ILE A 45 -2.29 -1.35 4.66
CA ILE A 45 -1.88 -0.23 3.82
C ILE A 45 -3.02 0.13 2.87
N THR A 46 -3.40 1.39 2.80
CA THR A 46 -4.19 1.94 1.69
C THR A 46 -3.36 2.91 0.87
N CYS A 47 -3.32 2.76 -0.46
CA CYS A 47 -2.50 3.59 -1.34
C CYS A 47 -3.25 4.01 -2.60
N HIS A 48 -2.72 4.97 -3.37
CA HIS A 48 -3.26 5.38 -4.66
C HIS A 48 -2.16 5.33 -5.73
N ALA A 49 -2.30 4.38 -6.67
CA ALA A 49 -1.37 4.17 -7.77
C ALA A 49 -2.04 4.51 -9.12
N THR A 50 -1.30 5.16 -10.03
CA THR A 50 -1.83 5.53 -11.36
C THR A 50 -1.19 4.79 -12.53
N ASP A 51 0.07 4.35 -12.42
CA ASP A 51 0.76 3.66 -13.52
C ASP A 51 1.21 2.24 -13.13
N TYR A 52 1.90 2.08 -12.00
CA TYR A 52 2.42 0.79 -11.54
C TYR A 52 2.11 0.58 -10.06
N LEU A 53 1.67 -0.63 -9.71
CA LEU A 53 1.54 -1.05 -8.33
C LEU A 53 2.11 -2.45 -8.14
N LYS A 54 3.08 -2.53 -7.23
CA LYS A 54 3.53 -3.78 -6.63
C LYS A 54 3.06 -3.83 -5.20
N ALA A 55 2.41 -4.92 -4.83
CA ALA A 55 2.04 -5.17 -3.45
C ALA A 55 2.52 -6.54 -3.00
N ARG A 56 2.92 -6.66 -1.74
CA ARG A 56 3.32 -7.92 -1.11
C ARG A 56 2.77 -7.96 0.30
N THR A 57 2.10 -9.04 0.65
CA THR A 57 1.59 -9.29 2.00
C THR A 57 2.23 -10.55 2.57
N THR A 58 2.66 -10.50 3.81
CA THR A 58 3.14 -11.64 4.58
C THR A 58 2.57 -11.55 5.99
N GLY A 59 1.64 -12.46 6.30
CA GLY A 59 0.87 -12.44 7.54
C GLY A 59 -0.63 -12.34 7.28
N SER A 60 -1.31 -11.59 8.14
CA SER A 60 -2.77 -11.44 8.15
C SER A 60 -3.24 -10.06 7.68
N GLY A 61 -2.33 -9.08 7.60
CA GLY A 61 -2.65 -7.74 7.10
C GLY A 61 -2.96 -7.72 5.61
N SER A 62 -3.46 -6.57 5.16
CA SER A 62 -4.01 -6.35 3.83
C SER A 62 -3.49 -5.08 3.16
N ILE A 63 -3.55 -5.05 1.83
CA ILE A 63 -3.21 -3.84 1.05
C ILE A 63 -4.40 -3.49 0.16
N GLY A 64 -5.01 -2.33 0.44
CA GLY A 64 -5.99 -1.70 -0.43
C GLY A 64 -5.34 -0.71 -1.38
N TYR A 65 -5.78 -0.66 -2.64
CA TYR A 65 -5.29 0.33 -3.58
C TYR A 65 -6.43 1.05 -4.31
N LYS A 66 -6.23 2.35 -4.56
CA LYS A 66 -7.06 3.19 -5.41
C LYS A 66 -6.34 3.53 -6.70
N GLY A 67 -7.13 3.93 -7.69
CA GLY A 67 -6.65 4.32 -9.01
C GLY A 67 -6.69 3.17 -10.00
N LYS A 68 -6.23 3.44 -11.22
CA LYS A 68 -6.23 2.47 -12.32
C LYS A 68 -4.79 2.28 -12.83
N PRO A 69 -3.91 1.62 -12.06
CA PRO A 69 -2.56 1.33 -12.51
C PRO A 69 -2.64 0.47 -13.79
N LYS A 70 -1.76 0.78 -14.74
CA LYS A 70 -1.64 0.06 -16.01
C LYS A 70 -1.02 -1.33 -15.79
N GLU A 71 -0.17 -1.45 -14.77
CA GLU A 71 0.53 -2.68 -14.43
C GLU A 71 0.40 -3.01 -12.94
N LEU A 72 0.09 -4.28 -12.66
CA LEU A 72 -0.19 -4.81 -11.34
C LEU A 72 0.69 -6.05 -11.06
N ASP A 73 1.60 -5.93 -10.09
CA ASP A 73 2.37 -7.05 -9.55
C ASP A 73 1.85 -7.40 -8.15
N LEU A 74 0.79 -8.21 -8.11
CA LEU A 74 0.08 -8.59 -6.88
C LEU A 74 0.08 -10.12 -6.69
N PRO A 75 0.46 -10.65 -5.51
CA PRO A 75 0.07 -11.99 -5.12
C PRO A 75 -1.43 -12.04 -4.84
N LYS A 76 -2.13 -13.13 -5.17
CA LYS A 76 -3.60 -13.26 -5.03
C LYS A 76 -4.15 -13.16 -3.58
N LYS A 77 -3.35 -12.84 -2.57
CA LYS A 77 -3.72 -12.94 -1.15
C LYS A 77 -3.75 -11.57 -0.48
N ASN A 78 -4.87 -11.25 0.18
CA ASN A 78 -5.09 -10.06 1.03
C ASN A 78 -4.77 -8.71 0.36
N ILE A 79 -5.01 -8.61 -0.95
CA ILE A 79 -4.85 -7.36 -1.71
C ILE A 79 -6.14 -7.12 -2.49
N TYR A 80 -6.67 -5.90 -2.44
CA TYR A 80 -7.96 -5.56 -3.03
C TYR A 80 -8.00 -4.12 -3.55
N GLU A 81 -8.89 -3.87 -4.51
CA GLU A 81 -9.18 -2.53 -5.03
C GLU A 81 -10.22 -1.83 -4.14
N LEU A 82 -10.03 -0.52 -3.91
CA LEU A 82 -10.85 0.35 -3.05
C LEU A 82 -11.87 1.21 -3.82
#